data_AF-A0A9W4S9M8-F1
#
_entry.id   AF-A0A9W4S9M8-F1
#
_cell.length_a   1.000
_cell.length_b   1.000
_cell.length_c   1.000
_cell.angle_alpha   90.00
_cell.angle_beta   90.00
_cell.angle_gamma   90.00
#
_symmetry.space_group_name_H-M   'P 1'
#
loop_
_entity.id
_entity.type
_entity.pdbx_description
1 polymer ?
#
loop_
_entity_poly.entity_id
_entity_poly.type
_entity_poly.pdbx_seq_one_letter_code
_entity_poly.pdbx_strand_id
1 'polypeptide(L)'
;MRLQSLLYLPTALAASLTLQIPSSPALPNPYTLPPSTRASLSALGASFTAPLSVQNTFVLNNVTAPGSYLVDVHCATHAFAPLRLDVAEDGTLAAWETYRGNDWDNK
;
A
#
# COMPACT_ATOMS: atom_id res chain seq x y z
N MET A 1 14.20 22.98 -40.41
CA MET A 1 14.34 23.01 -38.93
C MET A 1 13.73 21.73 -38.38
N ARG A 2 14.52 20.85 -37.75
CA ARG A 2 14.01 19.62 -37.11
C ARG A 2 13.77 19.92 -35.62
N LEU A 3 12.51 19.88 -35.19
CA LEU A 3 12.13 20.00 -33.79
C LEU A 3 12.48 18.67 -33.10
N GLN A 4 13.47 18.67 -32.22
CA GLN A 4 13.75 17.53 -31.35
C GLN A 4 12.81 17.60 -30.15
N SER A 5 11.83 16.70 -30.09
CA SER A 5 10.97 16.51 -28.92
C SER A 5 11.76 15.76 -27.84
N LEU A 6 12.14 16.43 -26.75
CA LEU A 6 12.66 15.75 -25.56
C LEU A 6 11.49 15.00 -24.89
N LEU A 7 11.55 13.68 -24.85
CA LEU A 7 10.63 12.87 -24.04
C LEU A 7 11.02 13.05 -22.57
N TYR A 8 10.15 13.68 -21.78
CA TYR A 8 10.26 13.72 -20.33
C TYR A 8 9.91 12.34 -19.79
N LEU A 9 10.91 11.57 -19.35
CA LEU A 9 10.64 10.34 -18.59
C LEU A 9 10.28 10.74 -17.16
N PRO A 10 9.18 10.21 -16.58
CA PRO A 10 8.88 10.44 -15.18
C PRO A 10 9.97 9.82 -14.31
N THR A 11 10.48 10.59 -13.35
CA THR A 11 11.43 10.10 -12.35
C THR A 11 10.70 9.16 -11.41
N ALA A 12 11.10 7.90 -11.37
CA ALA A 12 10.57 6.93 -10.41
C ALA A 12 11.59 6.70 -9.30
N LEU A 13 11.19 6.91 -8.06
CA LEU A 13 11.92 6.49 -6.88
C LEU A 13 11.43 5.12 -6.41
N ALA A 14 12.31 4.41 -5.70
CA ALA A 14 11.97 3.20 -4.96
C ALA A 14 11.76 3.57 -3.49
N ALA A 15 10.55 3.38 -2.99
CA ALA A 15 10.18 3.57 -1.59
C ALA A 15 10.14 2.23 -0.83
N SER A 16 10.33 2.30 0.48
CA SER A 16 10.06 1.20 1.41
C SER A 16 8.89 1.59 2.31
N LEU A 17 7.80 0.83 2.24
CA LEU A 17 6.59 1.07 2.99
C LEU A 17 6.45 0.05 4.11
N THR A 18 6.18 0.54 5.32
CA THR A 18 5.89 -0.32 6.49
C THR A 18 4.45 -0.10 6.92
N LEU A 19 3.67 -1.17 6.90
CA LEU A 19 2.29 -1.20 7.42
C LEU A 19 2.29 -1.94 8.75
N GLN A 20 1.53 -1.44 9.73
CA GLN A 20 1.36 -2.07 11.04
C GLN A 20 -0.12 -2.15 11.38
N ILE A 21 -0.54 -3.25 12.00
CA ILE A 21 -1.93 -3.43 12.44
C ILE A 21 -2.05 -2.94 13.89
N PRO A 22 -2.83 -1.88 14.18
CA PRO A 22 -3.04 -1.45 15.56
C PRO A 22 -4.01 -2.39 16.29
N SER A 23 -3.91 -2.42 17.62
CA SER A 23 -4.94 -3.03 18.46
C SER A 23 -6.29 -2.32 18.29
N SER A 24 -7.38 -3.08 18.32
CA SER A 24 -8.76 -2.57 18.26
C SER A 24 -9.70 -3.42 19.12
N PRO A 25 -10.96 -3.01 19.37
CA PRO A 25 -11.91 -3.85 20.09
C PRO A 25 -12.16 -5.21 19.43
N ALA A 26 -12.10 -5.28 18.09
CA ALA A 26 -12.27 -6.53 17.33
C ALA A 26 -10.98 -7.37 17.26
N LEU A 27 -9.82 -6.73 17.43
CA LEU A 27 -8.51 -7.38 17.48
C LEU A 27 -7.67 -6.77 18.62
N PRO A 28 -7.91 -7.17 19.89
CA PRO A 28 -7.21 -6.55 21.02
C PRO A 28 -5.70 -6.78 20.99
N ASN A 29 -5.27 -7.94 20.49
CA ASN A 29 -3.87 -8.32 20.38
C ASN A 29 -3.52 -8.73 18.93
N PRO A 30 -2.87 -7.87 18.12
CA PRO A 30 -2.49 -8.19 16.75
C PRO A 30 -1.56 -9.40 16.59
N TYR A 31 -0.83 -9.79 17.65
CA TYR A 31 0.02 -10.97 17.63
C TYR A 31 -0.74 -12.31 17.60
N THR A 32 -2.08 -12.28 17.74
CA THR A 32 -2.92 -13.49 17.56
C THR A 32 -3.28 -13.76 16.10
N LEU A 33 -2.88 -12.88 15.17
CA LEU A 33 -3.12 -13.10 13.75
C LEU A 33 -2.33 -14.32 13.24
N PRO A 34 -2.91 -15.13 12.34
CA PRO A 34 -2.20 -16.26 11.76
C PRO A 34 -0.91 -15.81 11.04
N PRO A 35 0.17 -16.61 11.06
CA PRO A 35 1.39 -16.31 10.32
C PRO A 35 1.19 -16.31 8.80
N SER A 36 0.07 -16.88 8.31
CA SER A 36 -0.34 -16.80 6.89
C SER A 36 -0.90 -15.43 6.49
N THR A 37 -1.03 -14.49 7.43
CA THR A 37 -1.51 -13.13 7.15
C THR A 37 -0.52 -12.39 6.26
N ARG A 38 -1.01 -11.72 5.20
CA ARG A 38 -0.18 -10.97 4.24
C ARG A 38 -0.89 -9.70 3.78
N ALA A 39 -0.11 -8.66 3.46
CA ALA A 39 -0.62 -7.42 2.89
C ALA A 39 -0.15 -7.26 1.44
N SER A 40 -1.04 -6.91 0.53
CA SER A 40 -0.72 -6.59 -0.87
C SER A 40 -0.95 -5.12 -1.18
N LEU A 41 -0.06 -4.54 -2.01
CA LEU A 41 -0.28 -3.28 -2.69
C LEU A 41 -0.51 -3.54 -4.18
N SER A 42 -1.53 -2.91 -4.76
CA SER A 42 -1.82 -3.04 -6.19
C SER A 42 -2.10 -1.70 -6.84
N ALA A 43 -1.56 -1.53 -8.06
CA ALA A 43 -1.84 -0.42 -8.95
C ALA A 43 -1.82 -0.96 -10.40
N LEU A 44 -2.19 -0.13 -11.38
CA LEU A 44 -2.14 -0.54 -12.78
C LEU A 44 -0.68 -0.90 -13.17
N GLY A 45 -0.43 -2.18 -13.45
CA GLY A 45 0.90 -2.68 -13.84
C GLY A 45 1.90 -2.87 -12.69
N ALA A 46 1.48 -2.69 -11.43
CA ALA A 46 2.35 -2.90 -10.27
C ALA A 46 1.64 -3.71 -9.18
N SER A 47 2.34 -4.68 -8.61
CA SER A 47 1.85 -5.47 -7.48
C SER A 47 2.99 -5.81 -6.53
N PHE A 48 2.78 -5.55 -5.25
CA PHE A 48 3.73 -5.83 -4.18
C PHE A 48 3.02 -6.65 -3.10
N THR A 49 3.76 -7.48 -2.38
CA THR A 49 3.21 -8.20 -1.24
C THR A 49 4.26 -8.42 -0.17
N ALA A 50 3.85 -8.37 1.09
CA ALA A 50 4.68 -8.75 2.22
C ALA A 50 3.90 -9.64 3.21
N PRO A 51 4.55 -10.67 3.81
CA PRO A 51 3.96 -11.43 4.92
C PRO A 51 3.99 -10.60 6.22
N LEU A 52 3.13 -10.96 7.18
CA LEU A 52 3.17 -10.40 8.53
C LEU A 52 4.45 -10.87 9.25
N SER A 53 5.24 -9.93 9.73
CA SER A 53 6.44 -10.21 10.52
C SER A 53 6.10 -10.50 11.99
N VAL A 54 7.06 -11.08 12.71
CA VAL A 54 6.97 -11.26 14.17
C VAL A 54 6.91 -9.94 14.95
N GLN A 55 7.20 -8.81 14.31
CA GLN A 55 7.09 -7.46 14.88
C GLN A 55 5.75 -6.80 14.55
N ASN A 56 4.76 -7.56 14.05
CA ASN A 56 3.45 -7.06 13.62
C ASN A 56 3.55 -6.01 12.49
N THR A 57 4.43 -6.26 11.53
CA THR A 57 4.63 -5.35 10.38
C THR A 57 4.61 -6.07 9.05
N PHE A 58 4.17 -5.37 8.00
CA PHE A 58 4.38 -5.74 6.61
C PHE A 58 5.36 -4.74 6.01
N VAL A 59 6.50 -5.23 5.48
CA VAL A 59 7.52 -4.38 4.86
C VAL A 59 7.51 -4.63 3.36
N LEU A 60 7.03 -3.65 2.59
CA LEU A 60 7.03 -3.67 1.13
C LEU A 60 8.18 -2.81 0.60
N ASN A 61 9.16 -3.47 -0.01
CA ASN A 61 10.34 -2.82 -0.56
C ASN A 61 10.19 -2.56 -2.06
N ASN A 62 10.94 -1.58 -2.57
CA ASN A 62 11.01 -1.23 -3.99
C ASN A 62 9.65 -0.84 -4.58
N VAL A 63 8.81 -0.20 -3.78
CA VAL A 63 7.53 0.33 -4.24
C VAL A 63 7.78 1.56 -5.09
N THR A 64 7.21 1.61 -6.29
CA THR A 64 7.39 2.74 -7.20
C THR A 64 6.76 4.00 -6.61
N ALA A 65 7.51 5.10 -6.54
CA ALA A 65 7.02 6.38 -6.04
C ALA A 65 7.37 7.52 -7.02
N PRO A 66 6.52 8.55 -7.17
CA PRO A 66 5.19 8.68 -6.57
C PRO A 66 4.18 7.67 -7.16
N GLY A 67 3.10 7.39 -6.43
CA GLY A 67 2.08 6.47 -6.89
C GLY A 67 0.93 6.27 -5.90
N SER A 68 -0.19 5.77 -6.43
CA SER A 68 -1.39 5.44 -5.66
C SER A 68 -1.66 3.94 -5.72
N TYR A 69 -1.90 3.35 -4.57
CA TYR A 69 -1.99 1.90 -4.39
C TYR A 69 -3.23 1.52 -3.59
N LEU A 70 -3.87 0.42 -3.98
CA LEU A 70 -4.84 -0.27 -3.14
C LEU A 70 -4.12 -1.24 -2.21
N VAL A 71 -4.42 -1.15 -0.93
CA VAL A 71 -3.92 -2.01 0.14
C VAL A 71 -4.99 -3.01 0.54
N ASP A 72 -4.65 -4.30 0.49
CA ASP A 72 -5.49 -5.38 1.01
C ASP A 72 -4.70 -6.20 2.03
N VAL A 73 -5.32 -6.53 3.16
CA VAL A 73 -4.78 -7.49 4.14
C VAL A 73 -5.57 -8.79 4.04
N HIS A 74 -4.89 -9.86 3.65
CA HIS A 74 -5.45 -11.19 3.52
C HIS A 74 -5.17 -11.97 4.80
N CYS A 75 -6.22 -12.32 5.52
CA CYS A 75 -6.17 -13.05 6.78
C CYS A 75 -7.31 -14.08 6.83
N ALA A 76 -7.04 -15.26 7.39
CA ALA A 76 -8.04 -16.32 7.48
C ALA A 76 -9.07 -16.10 8.60
N THR A 77 -8.75 -15.27 9.60
CA THR A 77 -9.56 -15.12 10.83
C THR A 77 -10.18 -13.75 11.00
N HIS A 78 -9.70 -12.73 10.28
CA HIS A 78 -10.18 -11.35 10.39
C HIS A 78 -10.31 -10.73 9.01
N ALA A 79 -11.35 -9.91 8.84
CA ALA A 79 -11.50 -9.07 7.67
C ALA A 79 -10.93 -7.68 7.97
N PHE A 80 -10.26 -7.09 6.98
CA PHE A 80 -9.73 -5.74 7.04
C PHE A 80 -10.35 -4.93 5.91
N ALA A 81 -10.76 -3.70 6.19
CA ALA A 81 -11.21 -2.79 5.15
C ALA A 81 -10.01 -2.45 4.24
N PRO A 82 -10.20 -2.40 2.91
CA PRO A 82 -9.12 -2.01 2.02
C PRO A 82 -8.83 -0.52 2.19
N LEU A 83 -7.56 -0.17 2.05
CA LEU A 83 -7.10 1.22 2.08
C LEU A 83 -6.64 1.64 0.69
N ARG A 84 -6.77 2.91 0.37
CA ARG A 84 -5.92 3.53 -0.65
C ARG A 84 -4.75 4.21 0.05
N LEU A 85 -3.57 4.01 -0.50
CA LEU A 85 -2.33 4.64 -0.06
C LEU A 85 -1.76 5.46 -1.22
N ASP A 86 -1.57 6.75 -0.98
CA ASP A 86 -0.92 7.66 -1.91
C ASP A 86 0.47 8.03 -1.39
N VAL A 87 1.47 7.87 -2.26
CA VAL A 87 2.86 8.22 -2.03
C VAL A 87 3.22 9.40 -2.93
N ALA A 88 3.51 10.54 -2.33
CA ALA A 88 3.94 11.74 -3.05
C ALA A 88 5.43 11.69 -3.41
N GLU A 89 5.87 12.61 -4.27
CA GLU A 89 7.25 12.69 -4.76
C GLU A 89 8.25 13.03 -3.64
N ASP A 90 7.81 13.80 -2.64
CA ASP A 90 8.59 14.16 -1.46
C ASP A 90 8.58 13.07 -0.36
N GLY A 91 7.93 11.94 -0.62
CA GLY A 91 7.77 10.84 0.33
C GLY A 91 6.62 11.02 1.32
N THR A 92 5.82 12.08 1.21
CA THR A 92 4.59 12.23 2.01
C THR A 92 3.63 11.07 1.72
N LEU A 93 3.05 10.52 2.79
CA LEU A 93 2.09 9.41 2.73
C LEU A 93 0.72 9.88 3.21
N ALA A 94 -0.31 9.49 2.47
CA ALA A 94 -1.69 9.65 2.88
C ALA A 94 -2.45 8.34 2.66
N ALA A 95 -3.33 7.99 3.60
CA ALA A 95 -4.09 6.75 3.56
C ALA A 95 -5.56 6.97 3.93
N TRP A 96 -6.46 6.30 3.24
CA TRP A 96 -7.90 6.40 3.45
C TRP A 96 -8.57 5.06 3.23
N GLU A 97 -9.66 4.83 3.96
CA GLU A 97 -10.52 3.70 3.68
C GLU A 97 -11.12 3.83 2.28
N THR A 98 -11.26 2.70 1.60
CA THR A 98 -11.83 2.66 0.27
C THR A 98 -12.62 1.38 0.08
N TYR A 99 -13.22 1.22 -1.09
CA TYR A 99 -13.86 -0.01 -1.52
C TYR A 99 -13.93 -0.02 -3.05
N ARG A 100 -14.17 -1.20 -3.63
CA ARG A 100 -14.30 -1.33 -5.08
C ARG A 100 -15.48 -0.48 -5.58
N GLY A 101 -15.20 0.45 -6.49
CA GLY A 101 -16.20 1.36 -7.04
C GLY A 101 -16.41 2.63 -6.23
N ASN A 102 -15.62 2.88 -5.17
CA ASN A 102 -15.56 4.19 -4.53
C ASN A 102 -14.93 5.21 -5.48
N ASP A 103 -15.49 6.42 -5.51
CA ASP A 103 -14.98 7.49 -6.36
C ASP A 103 -13.61 7.97 -5.85
N TRP A 104 -12.71 8.32 -6.77
CA TRP A 104 -11.31 8.58 -6.42
C TRP A 104 -11.12 9.86 -5.61
N ASP A 105 -12.03 10.82 -5.74
CA ASP A 105 -12.03 12.08 -5.01
C ASP A 105 -12.62 11.98 -3.60
N ASN A 106 -13.13 10.81 -3.21
CA ASN A 106 -13.65 10.55 -1.88
C ASN A 106 -12.50 10.15 -0.94
N LYS A 107 -11.96 11.14 -0.23
CA LYS A 107 -10.78 11.11 0.64
C LYS A 107 -11.06 11.77 1.98
#